data_AF-H3AJV9-F1
#
_entry.id   AF-H3AJV9-F1
#
_cell.length_a   1.000
_cell.length_b   1.000
_cell.length_c   1.000
_cell.angle_alpha   90.00
_cell.angle_beta   90.00
_cell.angle_gamma   90.00
#
_symmetry.space_group_name_H-M   'P 1'
#
loop_
_entity.id
_entity.type
_entity.pdbx_description
1 polymer ?
#
loop_
_entity_poly.entity_id
_entity_poly.type
_entity_poly.pdbx_seq_one_letter_code
_entity_poly.pdbx_strand_id
1 'polypeptide(L)'
;GCLIIGRSDKPHSGKVDILVKGNDLSKNKEAVAIDAISTNLTSHLGGLHLHGKKQMLYSTKLRKTAQAGDLELETQNSVDWNVGDEIAIATSNYDVNQTEIRKITAASGKTIHLNSALEYNHIVEANTLEDGRVYSLAADVAVLTRSIRMIFDIPSVNQGMLTSASVHIGTNSYNQTLHTGLVQITNVEFICSGSPVAVTPPKVPHFALKFNTVIQVSAEFTPFVKYCSFRYGAVGLFEVNGMDLEENTIYYVMGQGIHVTGSNVRVVKNLVISSLWSNSINDSEWPAAIEVSEGSHIVLQDNVVAGFQRAGFRIKGEKCTENSSPSTLWSGNEAYGGLYGVYMNKDGFQDCALVQGFLVWKCWDFGIYSQTPGSLIISNVTLVNNGMGIFTIVYSPPATSHQISDKSVLVKNSLLVGSSPGFSCNAVRLNTKKMILCICLLYTTFVNFKDVCNGEQNIIFMTNPLNEDLHHPIYLRGITLFNVKDEFKVFIHHPETR
;
A
#
# COMPACT_ATOMS: atom_id res chain seq x y z
N GLY A 1 25.89 22.33 -7.93
CA GLY A 1 25.09 22.51 -9.17
C GLY A 1 23.67 22.05 -8.95
N CYS A 2 22.74 22.29 -9.89
CA CYS A 2 21.35 21.82 -9.81
C CYS A 2 20.92 21.28 -11.17
N LEU A 3 20.24 20.13 -11.22
CA LEU A 3 19.62 19.64 -12.46
C LEU A 3 18.18 20.14 -12.51
N ILE A 4 17.83 20.88 -13.56
CA ILE A 4 16.51 21.51 -13.73
C ILE A 4 15.96 21.14 -15.10
N ILE A 5 14.80 20.48 -15.13
CA ILE A 5 14.03 20.20 -16.35
C ILE A 5 12.60 20.64 -16.11
N GLY A 6 12.23 21.79 -16.68
CA GLY A 6 10.98 22.46 -16.36
C GLY A 6 11.00 23.12 -14.97
N ARG A 7 9.92 23.83 -14.66
CA ARG A 7 9.65 24.43 -13.35
C ARG A 7 8.21 24.13 -12.95
N SER A 8 7.88 24.29 -11.68
CA SER A 8 6.52 24.06 -11.16
C SER A 8 5.47 24.94 -11.86
N ASP A 9 5.81 26.20 -12.16
CA ASP A 9 4.98 27.17 -12.88
C ASP A 9 5.03 27.01 -14.40
N LYS A 10 6.12 26.46 -14.93
CA LYS A 10 6.33 26.20 -16.36
C LYS A 10 6.93 24.81 -16.58
N PRO A 11 6.09 23.75 -16.56
CA PRO A 11 6.56 22.39 -16.77
C PRO A 11 7.13 22.19 -18.18
N HIS A 12 8.02 21.21 -18.34
CA HIS A 12 8.60 20.85 -19.63
C HIS A 12 7.56 20.14 -20.50
N SER A 13 7.31 20.67 -21.69
CA SER A 13 6.29 20.15 -22.63
C SER A 13 6.80 19.06 -23.57
N GLY A 14 8.12 18.91 -23.70
CA GLY A 14 8.76 17.92 -24.56
C GLY A 14 8.90 16.55 -23.89
N LYS A 15 9.45 15.60 -24.66
CA LYS A 15 9.87 14.28 -24.16
C LYS A 15 11.35 14.35 -23.78
N VAL A 16 11.69 13.83 -22.60
CA VAL A 16 13.08 13.77 -22.14
C VAL A 16 13.36 12.40 -21.54
N ASP A 17 14.42 11.76 -22.01
CA ASP A 17 14.93 10.52 -21.42
C ASP A 17 16.26 10.81 -20.73
N ILE A 18 16.33 10.47 -19.45
CA ILE A 18 17.55 10.52 -18.64
C ILE A 18 17.95 9.08 -18.36
N LEU A 19 19.07 8.67 -18.95
CA LEU A 19 19.61 7.33 -18.74
C LEU A 19 20.58 7.35 -17.55
N VAL A 20 20.22 6.62 -16.49
CA VAL A 20 21.02 6.47 -15.27
C VAL A 20 21.74 5.12 -15.36
N LYS A 21 23.07 5.16 -15.51
CA LYS A 21 23.93 3.97 -15.58
C LYS A 21 24.78 3.86 -14.32
N GLY A 22 24.78 2.68 -13.69
CA GLY A 22 25.77 2.33 -12.68
C GLY A 22 27.12 2.02 -13.33
N ASN A 23 28.22 2.54 -12.77
CA ASN A 23 29.58 2.16 -13.19
C ASN A 23 30.20 1.20 -12.16
N ASP A 24 30.72 0.06 -12.64
CA ASP A 24 31.53 -0.87 -11.86
C ASP A 24 32.94 -0.30 -11.69
N LEU A 25 33.16 0.50 -10.65
CA LEU A 25 34.46 1.12 -10.34
C LEU A 25 35.44 0.17 -9.64
N SER A 26 35.16 -1.13 -9.58
CA SER A 26 36.07 -2.15 -9.01
C SER A 26 37.47 -2.20 -9.64
N LYS A 27 37.72 -1.47 -10.74
CA LYS A 27 39.04 -1.32 -11.37
C LYS A 27 39.90 -0.14 -10.91
N ASN A 28 39.37 0.81 -10.14
CA ASN A 28 40.18 1.91 -9.57
C ASN A 28 40.33 1.73 -8.05
N LYS A 29 41.43 1.07 -7.64
CA LYS A 29 41.78 0.74 -6.25
C LYS A 29 42.21 1.93 -5.36
N GLU A 30 41.88 3.16 -5.74
CA GLU A 30 42.20 4.36 -4.96
C GLU A 30 40.95 5.22 -4.75
N ALA A 31 40.01 4.70 -3.96
CA ALA A 31 38.99 5.53 -3.32
C ALA A 31 38.64 4.90 -1.96
N VAL A 32 38.91 5.69 -0.92
CA VAL A 32 38.64 5.40 0.49
C VAL A 32 37.17 5.04 0.69
N ALA A 33 36.92 4.05 1.54
CA ALA A 33 35.60 3.54 1.90
C ALA A 33 34.58 4.66 2.18
N ILE A 34 33.55 4.73 1.34
CA ILE A 34 32.29 5.44 1.59
C ILE A 34 31.20 4.41 1.29
N ASP A 35 30.24 4.28 2.20
CA ASP A 35 29.14 3.34 2.14
C ASP A 35 28.51 3.23 0.73
N ALA A 36 28.45 1.98 0.26
CA ALA A 36 27.81 1.46 -0.96
C ALA A 36 27.45 2.50 -2.04
N ILE A 37 28.28 2.55 -3.08
CA ILE A 37 28.13 3.35 -4.30
C ILE A 37 26.79 3.04 -4.97
N SER A 38 25.79 3.86 -4.69
CA SER A 38 24.77 4.23 -5.67
C SER A 38 25.34 5.31 -6.58
N THR A 39 24.74 5.52 -7.74
CA THR A 39 24.98 6.72 -8.53
C THR A 39 24.48 7.92 -7.71
N ASN A 40 25.31 8.45 -6.81
CA ASN A 40 25.07 9.67 -6.06
C ASN A 40 25.07 10.86 -7.03
N LEU A 41 24.02 10.98 -7.84
CA LEU A 41 23.81 12.14 -8.70
C LEU A 41 23.87 13.44 -7.86
N THR A 42 23.48 13.37 -6.58
CA THR A 42 23.40 14.52 -5.69
C THR A 42 24.65 14.81 -4.85
N SER A 43 25.62 13.90 -4.69
CA SER A 43 26.90 14.30 -4.07
C SER A 43 27.62 15.36 -4.90
N HIS A 44 27.23 15.52 -6.18
CA HIS A 44 27.70 16.55 -7.09
C HIS A 44 26.62 17.60 -7.48
N LEU A 45 25.32 17.28 -7.31
CA LEU A 45 24.19 18.17 -7.57
C LEU A 45 23.48 18.54 -6.26
N GLY A 46 23.61 19.80 -5.83
CA GLY A 46 22.90 20.40 -4.70
C GLY A 46 21.38 20.54 -4.86
N GLY A 47 20.79 20.13 -6.00
CA GLY A 47 19.35 20.07 -6.17
C GLY A 47 18.88 19.33 -7.43
N LEU A 48 17.64 18.81 -7.38
CA LEU A 48 16.96 18.08 -8.45
C LEU A 48 15.52 18.60 -8.62
N HIS A 49 15.26 19.30 -9.73
CA HIS A 49 13.95 19.85 -10.06
C HIS A 49 13.50 19.31 -11.42
N LEU A 50 12.48 18.45 -11.39
CA LEU A 50 11.97 17.81 -12.61
C LEU A 50 10.46 18.01 -12.67
N HIS A 51 9.99 18.70 -13.70
CA HIS A 51 8.60 19.04 -13.87
C HIS A 51 8.14 18.71 -15.29
N GLY A 52 7.51 17.54 -15.47
CA GLY A 52 6.96 17.08 -16.73
C GLY A 52 5.56 17.62 -17.02
N LYS A 53 5.04 17.29 -18.20
CA LYS A 53 3.70 17.71 -18.65
C LYS A 53 2.63 17.15 -17.70
N LYS A 54 1.80 18.05 -17.16
CA LYS A 54 0.66 17.71 -16.29
C LYS A 54 -0.43 16.98 -17.07
N GLN A 55 -1.06 16.01 -16.41
CA GLN A 55 -2.30 15.34 -16.85
C GLN A 55 -3.45 15.75 -15.93
N MET A 56 -4.68 15.61 -16.41
CA MET A 56 -5.88 15.85 -15.60
C MET A 56 -6.02 14.81 -14.51
N LEU A 57 -5.73 13.54 -14.82
CA LEU A 57 -5.90 12.42 -13.92
C LEU A 57 -4.81 11.37 -14.11
N TYR A 58 -4.30 10.78 -13.02
CA TYR A 58 -3.24 9.76 -13.08
C TYR A 58 -3.77 8.34 -12.80
N SER A 59 -4.91 8.24 -12.11
CA SER A 59 -5.62 6.99 -11.86
C SER A 59 -7.12 7.23 -11.70
N THR A 60 -7.92 6.21 -12.00
CA THR A 60 -9.37 6.19 -11.80
C THR A 60 -9.81 4.77 -11.49
N LYS A 61 -10.97 4.61 -10.87
CA LYS A 61 -11.62 3.30 -10.77
C LYS A 61 -12.49 3.02 -12.00
N LEU A 62 -12.75 1.74 -12.26
CA LEU A 62 -13.76 1.31 -13.22
C LEU A 62 -15.16 1.73 -12.77
N ARG A 63 -16.00 2.10 -13.75
CA ARG A 63 -17.43 2.39 -13.58
C ARG A 63 -18.30 1.17 -13.81
N LYS A 64 -17.82 0.22 -14.62
CA LYS A 64 -18.49 -1.03 -14.94
C LYS A 64 -17.47 -2.16 -14.92
N THR A 65 -17.89 -3.34 -14.46
CA THR A 65 -17.06 -4.54 -14.51
C THR A 65 -16.59 -4.79 -15.95
N ALA A 66 -15.27 -4.85 -16.14
CA ALA A 66 -14.65 -5.28 -17.39
C ALA A 66 -14.47 -6.80 -17.34
N GLN A 67 -14.94 -7.50 -18.35
CA GLN A 67 -14.86 -8.96 -18.46
C GLN A 67 -13.59 -9.37 -19.21
N ALA A 68 -13.10 -10.57 -18.93
CA ALA A 68 -12.13 -11.24 -19.78
C ALA A 68 -12.67 -11.31 -21.22
N GLY A 69 -11.85 -10.92 -22.19
CA GLY A 69 -12.24 -10.76 -23.59
C GLY A 69 -12.58 -9.31 -23.99
N ASP A 70 -12.85 -8.41 -23.04
CA ASP A 70 -13.18 -7.02 -23.36
C ASP A 70 -11.98 -6.26 -23.92
N LEU A 71 -12.26 -5.38 -24.89
CA LEU A 71 -11.29 -4.47 -25.53
C LEU A 71 -11.51 -3.01 -25.12
N GLU A 72 -12.43 -2.76 -24.18
CA GLU A 72 -12.85 -1.43 -23.76
C GLU A 72 -13.02 -1.40 -22.25
N LEU A 73 -12.62 -0.28 -21.63
CA LEU A 73 -12.86 0.01 -20.23
C LEU A 73 -13.79 1.22 -20.10
N GLU A 74 -14.78 1.13 -19.22
CA GLU A 74 -15.60 2.26 -18.77
C GLU A 74 -15.11 2.74 -17.39
N THR A 75 -14.67 3.99 -17.27
CA THR A 75 -14.09 4.57 -16.06
C THR A 75 -15.07 5.49 -15.31
N GLN A 76 -14.85 5.69 -14.01
CA GLN A 76 -15.69 6.60 -13.20
C GLN A 76 -15.49 8.06 -13.61
N ASN A 77 -14.24 8.46 -13.80
CA ASN A 77 -13.85 9.81 -14.20
C ASN A 77 -13.42 9.84 -15.67
N SER A 78 -13.57 11.01 -16.29
CA SER A 78 -13.04 11.22 -17.64
C SER A 78 -11.52 11.28 -17.61
N VAL A 79 -10.88 10.71 -18.62
CA VAL A 79 -9.42 10.67 -18.77
C VAL A 79 -8.97 11.52 -19.95
N ASP A 80 -7.79 12.12 -19.83
CA ASP A 80 -7.10 12.87 -20.88
C ASP A 80 -5.85 12.13 -21.42
N TRP A 81 -5.84 10.81 -21.26
CA TRP A 81 -4.74 9.94 -21.66
C TRP A 81 -4.68 9.79 -23.18
N ASN A 82 -3.46 9.60 -23.71
CA ASN A 82 -3.19 9.64 -25.14
C ASN A 82 -3.11 8.23 -25.73
N VAL A 83 -3.40 8.12 -27.03
CA VAL A 83 -3.11 6.91 -27.79
C VAL A 83 -1.63 6.56 -27.67
N GLY A 84 -1.36 5.30 -27.33
CA GLY A 84 -0.02 4.77 -27.10
C GLY A 84 0.46 4.84 -25.64
N ASP A 85 -0.24 5.55 -24.75
CA ASP A 85 0.07 5.52 -23.31
C ASP A 85 -0.17 4.11 -22.76
N GLU A 86 0.70 3.68 -21.85
CA GLU A 86 0.58 2.41 -21.13
C GLU A 86 -0.22 2.60 -19.85
N ILE A 87 -1.20 1.73 -19.63
CA ILE A 87 -2.03 1.71 -18.43
C ILE A 87 -1.87 0.38 -17.70
N ALA A 88 -1.96 0.43 -16.37
CA ALA A 88 -2.14 -0.73 -15.52
C ALA A 88 -3.61 -0.85 -15.12
N ILE A 89 -4.18 -2.05 -15.28
CA ILE A 89 -5.48 -2.43 -14.75
C ILE A 89 -5.21 -3.36 -13.57
N ALA A 90 -5.45 -2.87 -12.36
CA ALA A 90 -5.15 -3.61 -11.14
C ALA A 90 -6.00 -4.87 -11.03
N THR A 91 -5.44 -5.95 -10.47
CA THR A 91 -6.24 -7.11 -10.03
C THR A 91 -7.41 -6.63 -9.18
N SER A 92 -8.55 -7.31 -9.27
CA SER A 92 -9.74 -7.06 -8.44
C SER A 92 -10.17 -8.32 -7.68
N ASN A 93 -9.24 -9.26 -7.57
CA ASN A 93 -9.43 -10.57 -7.00
C ASN A 93 -8.23 -10.92 -6.09
N TYR A 94 -8.26 -12.10 -5.49
CA TYR A 94 -7.24 -12.52 -4.52
C TYR A 94 -5.86 -12.83 -5.13
N ASP A 95 -5.75 -12.89 -6.45
CA ASP A 95 -4.49 -13.18 -7.15
C ASP A 95 -3.89 -11.90 -7.74
N VAL A 96 -2.70 -11.54 -7.28
CA VAL A 96 -1.92 -10.39 -7.76
C VAL A 96 -1.56 -10.49 -9.24
N ASN A 97 -1.44 -11.72 -9.77
CA ASN A 97 -1.04 -11.97 -11.16
C ASN A 97 -2.13 -11.62 -12.18
N GLN A 98 -3.34 -11.29 -11.72
CA GLN A 98 -4.44 -10.82 -12.57
C GLN A 98 -4.37 -9.32 -12.86
N THR A 99 -3.25 -8.66 -12.52
CA THR A 99 -2.98 -7.29 -12.94
C THR A 99 -2.50 -7.27 -14.38
N GLU A 100 -3.05 -6.39 -15.20
CA GLU A 100 -2.80 -6.39 -16.65
C GLU A 100 -2.25 -5.04 -17.12
N ILE A 101 -1.27 -5.07 -18.04
CA ILE A 101 -0.78 -3.88 -18.74
C ILE A 101 -1.36 -3.84 -20.15
N ARG A 102 -1.86 -2.68 -20.55
CA ARG A 102 -2.41 -2.44 -21.90
C ARG A 102 -1.96 -1.10 -22.44
N LYS A 103 -2.00 -0.96 -23.76
CA LYS A 103 -1.80 0.31 -24.47
C LYS A 103 -3.14 0.85 -24.95
N ILE A 104 -3.31 2.15 -24.84
CA ILE A 104 -4.49 2.85 -25.31
C ILE A 104 -4.46 2.94 -26.84
N THR A 105 -5.53 2.51 -27.51
CA THR A 105 -5.72 2.68 -28.96
C THR A 105 -6.64 3.86 -29.29
N ALA A 106 -7.55 4.19 -28.38
CA ALA A 106 -8.38 5.39 -28.40
C ALA A 106 -8.87 5.68 -26.96
N ALA A 107 -9.01 6.95 -26.58
CA ALA A 107 -9.63 7.34 -25.32
C ALA A 107 -10.51 8.56 -25.56
N SER A 108 -11.73 8.55 -25.03
CA SER A 108 -12.67 9.65 -25.15
C SER A 108 -13.60 9.68 -23.94
N GLY A 109 -13.57 10.79 -23.19
CA GLY A 109 -14.38 10.93 -21.99
C GLY A 109 -14.06 9.82 -20.98
N LYS A 110 -15.03 8.95 -20.71
CA LYS A 110 -14.95 7.85 -19.73
C LYS A 110 -14.68 6.47 -20.36
N THR A 111 -14.32 6.44 -21.63
CA THR A 111 -14.12 5.20 -22.39
C THR A 111 -12.68 5.12 -22.85
N ILE A 112 -12.05 3.96 -22.63
CA ILE A 112 -10.68 3.66 -23.05
C ILE A 112 -10.70 2.37 -23.88
N HIS A 113 -10.20 2.42 -25.11
CA HIS A 113 -10.01 1.26 -25.97
C HIS A 113 -8.59 0.72 -25.83
N LEU A 114 -8.48 -0.61 -25.80
CA LEU A 114 -7.26 -1.35 -25.53
C LEU A 114 -6.67 -1.93 -26.82
N ASN A 115 -5.36 -2.17 -26.82
CA ASN A 115 -4.67 -2.82 -27.93
C ASN A 115 -4.85 -4.35 -27.97
N SER A 116 -5.24 -4.95 -26.85
CA SER A 116 -5.48 -6.38 -26.71
C SER A 116 -6.54 -6.64 -25.64
N ALA A 117 -7.32 -7.71 -25.83
CA ALA A 117 -8.41 -8.07 -24.93
C ALA A 117 -7.87 -8.37 -23.52
N LEU A 118 -8.69 -8.11 -22.49
CA LEU A 118 -8.38 -8.49 -21.11
C LEU A 118 -8.36 -10.00 -20.95
N GLU A 119 -7.46 -10.51 -20.12
CA GLU A 119 -7.40 -11.93 -19.79
C GLU A 119 -8.26 -12.26 -18.55
N TYR A 120 -8.47 -11.27 -17.68
CA TYR A 120 -9.16 -11.44 -16.41
C TYR A 120 -10.33 -10.47 -16.25
N ASN A 121 -11.20 -10.79 -15.30
CA ASN A 121 -12.29 -9.92 -14.91
C ASN A 121 -11.81 -8.86 -13.91
N HIS A 122 -12.20 -7.60 -14.14
CA HIS A 122 -11.95 -6.48 -13.25
C HIS A 122 -13.27 -5.91 -12.75
N ILE A 123 -13.61 -6.19 -11.49
CA ILE A 123 -14.95 -5.98 -10.95
C ILE A 123 -15.25 -4.54 -10.57
N VAL A 124 -16.55 -4.21 -10.63
CA VAL A 124 -17.19 -3.07 -9.99
C VAL A 124 -18.43 -3.57 -9.26
N GLU A 125 -18.50 -3.33 -7.96
CA GLU A 125 -19.64 -3.61 -7.10
C GLU A 125 -20.02 -2.33 -6.35
N ALA A 126 -21.31 -2.00 -6.33
CA ALA A 126 -21.85 -0.94 -5.49
C ALA A 126 -23.09 -1.51 -4.79
N ASN A 127 -22.99 -1.66 -3.47
CA ASN A 127 -24.00 -2.34 -2.67
C ASN A 127 -24.59 -1.36 -1.66
N THR A 128 -25.91 -1.30 -1.61
CA THR A 128 -26.66 -0.49 -0.64
C THR A 128 -27.15 -1.41 0.47
N LEU A 129 -26.87 -1.04 1.72
CA LEU A 129 -27.35 -1.72 2.91
C LEU A 129 -28.81 -1.36 3.20
N GLU A 130 -29.48 -2.14 4.03
CA GLU A 130 -30.89 -1.90 4.42
C GLU A 130 -31.08 -0.56 5.15
N ASP A 131 -30.05 -0.03 5.82
CA ASP A 131 -30.06 1.29 6.46
C ASP A 131 -29.64 2.45 5.54
N GLY A 132 -29.47 2.17 4.24
CA GLY A 132 -29.14 3.17 3.23
C GLY A 132 -27.66 3.50 3.08
N ARG A 133 -26.76 2.97 3.92
CA ARG A 133 -25.32 3.12 3.70
C ARG A 133 -24.90 2.38 2.41
N VAL A 134 -23.93 2.94 1.69
CA VAL A 134 -23.39 2.36 0.45
C VAL A 134 -21.92 2.06 0.62
N TYR A 135 -21.48 0.89 0.14
CA TYR A 135 -20.06 0.59 -0.05
C TYR A 135 -19.81 0.20 -1.51
N SER A 136 -18.63 0.56 -2.02
CA SER A 136 -18.24 0.29 -3.41
C SER A 136 -16.87 -0.37 -3.46
N LEU A 137 -16.75 -1.40 -4.30
CA LEU A 137 -15.51 -2.09 -4.60
C LEU A 137 -15.28 -1.94 -6.11
N ALA A 138 -14.14 -1.40 -6.53
CA ALA A 138 -13.87 -1.25 -7.95
C ALA A 138 -12.37 -1.30 -8.22
N ALA A 139 -12.00 -1.99 -9.31
CA ALA A 139 -10.63 -2.07 -9.76
C ALA A 139 -10.09 -0.69 -10.18
N ASP A 140 -8.86 -0.38 -9.79
CA ASP A 140 -8.13 0.79 -10.22
C ASP A 140 -7.49 0.60 -11.61
N VAL A 141 -7.49 1.69 -12.38
CA VAL A 141 -6.81 1.84 -13.67
C VAL A 141 -5.90 3.05 -13.57
N ALA A 142 -4.62 2.89 -13.89
CA ALA A 142 -3.63 3.96 -13.78
C ALA A 142 -2.79 4.10 -15.04
N VAL A 143 -2.56 5.35 -15.47
CA VAL A 143 -1.63 5.63 -16.57
C VAL A 143 -0.20 5.67 -16.05
N LEU A 144 0.68 4.92 -16.69
CA LEU A 144 2.07 4.76 -16.29
C LEU A 144 3.00 5.73 -17.04
N THR A 145 2.64 6.15 -18.24
CA THR A 145 3.51 6.98 -19.10
C THR A 145 3.59 8.43 -18.60
N ARG A 146 4.80 9.01 -18.60
CA ARG A 146 5.04 10.46 -18.39
C ARG A 146 5.97 11.01 -19.47
N SER A 147 6.03 12.34 -19.59
CA SER A 147 6.86 13.00 -20.62
C SER A 147 8.35 13.02 -20.30
N ILE A 148 8.71 13.03 -19.01
CA ILE A 148 10.10 12.90 -18.55
C ILE A 148 10.27 11.48 -18.00
N ARG A 149 11.28 10.76 -18.50
CA ARG A 149 11.58 9.40 -18.09
C ARG A 149 12.99 9.31 -17.53
N MET A 150 13.13 8.77 -16.32
CA MET A 150 14.41 8.37 -15.74
C MET A 150 14.54 6.85 -15.85
N ILE A 151 15.44 6.41 -16.71
CA ILE A 151 15.62 5.01 -17.08
C ILE A 151 16.88 4.51 -16.38
N PHE A 152 16.72 3.58 -15.44
CA PHE A 152 17.81 3.01 -14.65
C PHE A 152 18.25 1.70 -15.27
N ASP A 153 19.45 1.69 -15.84
CA ASP A 153 20.07 0.48 -16.40
C ASP A 153 20.50 -0.43 -15.24
N ILE A 154 19.82 -1.57 -15.07
CA ILE A 154 20.15 -2.58 -14.06
C ILE A 154 20.88 -3.71 -14.79
N PRO A 155 22.21 -3.86 -14.60
CA PRO A 155 22.98 -4.94 -15.20
C PRO A 155 22.41 -6.30 -14.77
N SER A 156 22.30 -7.22 -15.73
CA SER A 156 21.85 -8.59 -15.51
C SER A 156 22.66 -9.29 -14.41
N VAL A 157 21.93 -10.01 -13.55
CA VAL A 157 22.31 -10.75 -12.33
C VAL A 157 23.46 -11.74 -12.54
N ASN A 158 24.71 -11.28 -12.66
CA ASN A 158 25.87 -12.19 -12.77
C ASN A 158 26.92 -12.05 -11.68
N GLN A 159 26.82 -11.09 -10.75
CA GLN A 159 27.72 -11.03 -9.60
C GLN A 159 26.92 -10.51 -8.41
N GLY A 160 26.93 -11.25 -7.29
CA GLY A 160 26.11 -11.05 -6.10
C GLY A 160 26.34 -9.76 -5.30
N MET A 161 26.51 -8.62 -5.96
CA MET A 161 26.49 -7.28 -5.38
C MET A 161 25.50 -6.41 -6.17
N LEU A 162 24.30 -6.22 -5.61
CA LEU A 162 23.26 -5.36 -6.17
C LEU A 162 23.60 -3.89 -5.89
N THR A 163 24.27 -3.21 -6.82
CA THR A 163 24.21 -1.73 -6.90
C THR A 163 23.31 -1.38 -8.07
N SER A 164 22.01 -1.59 -7.90
CA SER A 164 21.05 -1.09 -8.88
C SER A 164 21.06 0.44 -8.87
N ALA A 165 21.14 1.03 -10.06
CA ALA A 165 21.23 2.48 -10.22
C ALA A 165 20.01 3.15 -9.58
N SER A 166 20.26 4.08 -8.67
CA SER A 166 19.23 4.73 -7.85
C SER A 166 19.63 6.18 -7.63
N VAL A 167 18.65 7.08 -7.62
CA VAL A 167 18.91 8.47 -7.25
C VAL A 167 18.82 8.59 -5.74
N HIS A 168 19.95 8.93 -5.13
CA HIS A 168 20.02 9.24 -3.71
C HIS A 168 19.93 10.75 -3.51
N ILE A 169 19.16 11.18 -2.51
CA ILE A 169 19.04 12.56 -2.10
C ILE A 169 19.24 12.60 -0.58
N GLY A 170 20.08 13.48 -0.08
CA GLY A 170 20.31 13.55 1.36
C GLY A 170 21.03 14.80 1.83
N THR A 171 21.31 14.82 3.13
CA THR A 171 22.15 15.84 3.76
C THR A 171 23.56 15.29 3.97
N ASN A 172 24.56 16.02 3.49
CA ASN A 172 25.97 15.71 3.72
C ASN A 172 26.66 16.86 4.46
N SER A 173 27.63 16.54 5.31
CA SER A 173 28.50 17.54 5.96
C SER A 173 29.78 17.69 5.15
N TYR A 174 30.11 18.92 4.75
CA TYR A 174 31.38 19.27 4.12
C TYR A 174 31.94 20.53 4.78
N ASN A 175 33.20 20.50 5.22
CA ASN A 175 33.83 21.60 5.98
C ASN A 175 32.96 22.13 7.13
N GLN A 176 32.37 21.22 7.92
CA GLN A 176 31.47 21.55 9.05
C GLN A 176 30.18 22.30 8.66
N THR A 177 29.87 22.39 7.37
CA THR A 177 28.63 22.96 6.83
C THR A 177 27.74 21.84 6.31
N LEU A 178 26.47 21.83 6.71
CA LEU A 178 25.49 20.88 6.21
C LEU A 178 24.97 21.34 4.84
N HIS A 179 24.97 20.40 3.89
CA HIS A 179 24.44 20.58 2.54
C HIS A 179 23.31 19.58 2.32
N THR A 180 22.08 20.07 2.21
CA THR A 180 20.91 19.25 1.93
C THR A 180 20.49 19.42 0.47
N GLY A 181 20.27 18.31 -0.22
CA GLY A 181 19.75 18.33 -1.59
C GLY A 181 18.31 18.87 -1.62
N LEU A 182 18.06 19.90 -2.42
CA LEU A 182 16.71 20.41 -2.68
C LEU A 182 16.02 19.58 -3.76
N VAL A 183 14.79 19.14 -3.54
CA VAL A 183 14.11 18.20 -4.44
C VAL A 183 12.63 18.52 -4.63
N GLN A 184 12.24 18.71 -5.88
CA GLN A 184 10.84 18.86 -6.29
C GLN A 184 10.63 18.13 -7.62
N ILE A 185 9.82 17.07 -7.58
CA ILE A 185 9.62 16.20 -8.73
C ILE A 185 8.12 16.10 -9.01
N THR A 186 7.70 16.44 -10.23
CA THR A 186 6.34 16.24 -10.72
C THR A 186 6.32 15.63 -12.11
N ASN A 187 5.39 14.71 -12.38
CA ASN A 187 5.15 14.17 -13.73
C ASN A 187 6.39 13.50 -14.35
N VAL A 188 7.11 12.71 -13.56
CA VAL A 188 8.27 11.95 -13.99
C VAL A 188 8.00 10.45 -13.89
N GLU A 189 8.43 9.71 -14.88
CA GLU A 189 8.34 8.26 -14.93
C GLU A 189 9.71 7.65 -14.64
N PHE A 190 9.78 6.84 -13.60
CA PHE A 190 10.96 6.12 -13.16
C PHE A 190 10.86 4.68 -13.65
N ILE A 191 11.81 4.26 -14.47
CA ILE A 191 11.78 2.97 -15.14
C ILE A 191 13.05 2.21 -14.77
N CYS A 192 12.92 1.20 -13.95
CA CYS A 192 14.04 0.34 -13.63
C CYS A 192 14.16 -0.75 -14.70
N SER A 193 15.06 -0.53 -15.68
CA SER A 193 15.31 -1.45 -16.79
C SER A 193 16.27 -2.55 -16.35
N GLY A 194 15.70 -3.65 -15.91
CA GLY A 194 16.31 -4.96 -15.77
C GLY A 194 15.15 -5.94 -15.89
N SER A 195 15.22 -6.87 -16.84
CA SER A 195 14.09 -7.71 -17.21
C SER A 195 13.32 -8.26 -15.99
N PRO A 196 11.97 -8.18 -15.93
CA PRO A 196 11.19 -9.02 -15.01
C PRO A 196 11.40 -10.52 -15.30
N VAL A 197 12.01 -10.84 -16.45
CA VAL A 197 12.49 -12.16 -16.88
C VAL A 197 13.99 -12.36 -16.59
N ALA A 198 14.56 -11.67 -15.60
CA ALA A 198 15.69 -12.27 -14.91
C ALA A 198 15.12 -13.49 -14.16
N VAL A 199 15.74 -14.66 -14.33
CA VAL A 199 15.35 -15.98 -13.81
C VAL A 199 15.13 -15.99 -12.28
N THR A 200 15.38 -14.86 -11.61
CA THR A 200 15.08 -14.63 -10.20
C THR A 200 14.87 -13.13 -9.98
N PRO A 201 13.68 -12.66 -9.55
CA PRO A 201 13.48 -11.27 -9.23
C PRO A 201 14.38 -10.83 -8.04
N PRO A 202 14.78 -9.54 -7.97
CA PRO A 202 15.70 -9.05 -6.95
C PRO A 202 15.16 -9.28 -5.53
N LYS A 203 16.04 -9.62 -4.58
CA LYS A 203 15.64 -10.06 -3.23
C LYS A 203 15.09 -8.95 -2.32
N VAL A 204 15.31 -7.69 -2.68
CA VAL A 204 14.93 -6.48 -1.92
C VAL A 204 14.31 -5.45 -2.86
N PRO A 205 13.48 -4.51 -2.35
CA PRO A 205 12.97 -3.42 -3.18
C PRO A 205 14.11 -2.60 -3.76
N HIS A 206 14.02 -2.34 -5.06
CA HIS A 206 14.88 -1.37 -5.70
C HIS A 206 14.28 0.04 -5.54
N PHE A 207 14.86 0.85 -4.66
CA PHE A 207 14.44 2.25 -4.50
C PHE A 207 15.01 3.11 -5.63
N ALA A 208 14.20 3.39 -6.66
CA ALA A 208 14.57 4.29 -7.75
C ALA A 208 14.86 5.71 -7.23
N LEU A 209 14.10 6.12 -6.21
CA LEU A 209 14.37 7.28 -5.39
C LEU A 209 14.60 6.86 -3.94
N LYS A 210 15.76 7.22 -3.40
CA LYS A 210 16.10 7.02 -2.00
C LYS A 210 16.49 8.34 -1.37
N PHE A 211 15.82 8.70 -0.29
CA PHE A 211 16.08 9.89 0.49
C PHE A 211 16.65 9.49 1.84
N ASN A 212 17.81 10.04 2.20
CA ASN A 212 18.48 9.78 3.47
C ASN A 212 18.70 11.10 4.22
N THR A 213 18.17 11.22 5.43
CA THR A 213 18.46 12.35 6.34
C THR A 213 18.21 13.70 5.65
N VAL A 214 17.10 13.83 4.90
CA VAL A 214 16.69 15.11 4.30
C VAL A 214 16.06 15.94 5.40
N ILE A 215 16.73 17.02 5.77
CA ILE A 215 16.28 17.97 6.77
C ILE A 215 15.59 19.11 6.01
N GLN A 216 14.40 19.50 6.45
CA GLN A 216 13.76 20.70 5.91
C GLN A 216 14.69 21.91 6.07
N VAL A 217 15.12 22.47 4.93
CA VAL A 217 16.13 23.54 4.89
C VAL A 217 15.51 24.90 5.23
N SER A 218 14.22 25.09 4.90
CA SER A 218 13.46 26.29 5.28
C SER A 218 11.95 25.99 5.34
N ALA A 219 11.21 26.84 6.07
CA ALA A 219 9.74 26.81 6.06
C ALA A 219 9.14 27.09 4.66
N GLU A 220 9.91 27.69 3.76
CA GLU A 220 9.48 28.13 2.43
C GLU A 220 9.70 27.07 1.33
N PHE A 221 10.44 26.00 1.62
CA PHE A 221 10.72 24.93 0.65
C PHE A 221 10.38 23.55 1.21
N THR A 222 9.23 23.03 0.81
CA THR A 222 8.81 21.65 1.10
C THR A 222 9.28 20.72 -0.03
N PRO A 223 10.09 19.69 0.26
CA PRO A 223 10.44 18.70 -0.74
C PRO A 223 9.23 17.83 -1.07
N PHE A 224 9.11 17.43 -2.34
CA PHE A 224 8.00 16.56 -2.75
C PHE A 224 8.33 15.70 -3.96
N VAL A 225 7.59 14.60 -4.06
CA VAL A 225 7.45 13.77 -5.26
C VAL A 225 5.96 13.60 -5.52
N LYS A 226 5.46 14.20 -6.62
CA LYS A 226 4.03 14.19 -6.94
C LYS A 226 3.76 13.71 -8.36
N TYR A 227 2.63 13.07 -8.61
CA TYR A 227 2.19 12.74 -9.98
C TYR A 227 3.17 11.85 -10.78
N CYS A 228 4.09 11.18 -10.10
CA CYS A 228 5.13 10.37 -10.72
C CYS A 228 4.65 8.93 -10.91
N SER A 229 5.29 8.23 -11.85
CA SER A 229 5.10 6.79 -12.00
C SER A 229 6.41 6.06 -11.75
N PHE A 230 6.34 4.91 -11.09
CA PHE A 230 7.49 4.06 -10.82
C PHE A 230 7.18 2.67 -11.35
N ARG A 231 8.04 2.15 -12.23
CA ARG A 231 7.92 0.79 -12.78
C ARG A 231 9.12 0.00 -12.36
N TYR A 232 8.90 -1.12 -11.67
CA TYR A 232 9.97 -1.97 -11.16
C TYR A 232 10.88 -1.26 -10.15
N GLY A 233 10.39 -0.18 -9.55
CA GLY A 233 11.13 0.67 -8.63
C GLY A 233 10.22 1.21 -7.53
N ALA A 234 10.83 1.61 -6.43
CA ALA A 234 10.19 2.07 -5.20
C ALA A 234 10.69 3.47 -4.79
N VAL A 235 10.04 4.03 -3.77
CA VAL A 235 10.45 5.28 -3.11
C VAL A 235 10.71 5.00 -1.62
N GLY A 236 11.91 5.36 -1.16
CA GLY A 236 12.31 5.18 0.24
C GLY A 236 12.68 6.50 0.89
N LEU A 237 12.05 6.82 2.02
CA LEU A 237 12.30 7.99 2.86
C LEU A 237 12.87 7.53 4.21
N PHE A 238 14.19 7.56 4.32
CA PHE A 238 14.91 7.11 5.51
C PHE A 238 15.34 8.33 6.33
N GLU A 239 14.78 8.45 7.54
CA GLU A 239 15.07 9.57 8.47
C GLU A 239 14.81 10.97 7.87
N VAL A 240 13.85 11.06 6.95
CA VAL A 240 13.42 12.33 6.34
C VAL A 240 12.45 13.05 7.28
N ASN A 241 12.63 14.37 7.46
CA ASN A 241 11.68 15.19 8.22
C ASN A 241 11.02 16.22 7.30
N GLY A 242 9.73 16.03 7.02
CA GLY A 242 8.93 16.95 6.20
C GLY A 242 9.05 16.67 4.71
N MET A 243 8.10 15.90 4.14
CA MET A 243 8.04 15.64 2.69
C MET A 243 6.65 15.18 2.24
N ASP A 244 6.25 15.57 1.02
CA ASP A 244 5.01 15.10 0.39
C ASP A 244 5.29 14.02 -0.67
N LEU A 245 4.64 12.86 -0.52
CA LEU A 245 4.45 11.86 -1.56
C LEU A 245 2.97 11.87 -1.96
N GLU A 246 2.64 12.45 -3.12
CA GLU A 246 1.25 12.69 -3.52
C GLU A 246 0.92 12.20 -4.94
N GLU A 247 -0.19 11.46 -5.09
CA GLU A 247 -0.70 11.03 -6.39
C GLU A 247 0.36 10.32 -7.27
N ASN A 248 1.25 9.53 -6.65
CA ASN A 248 2.21 8.71 -7.38
C ASN A 248 1.65 7.30 -7.64
N THR A 249 1.99 6.74 -8.80
CA THR A 249 1.65 5.36 -9.16
C THR A 249 2.91 4.51 -9.12
N ILE A 250 2.93 3.46 -8.30
CA ILE A 250 4.02 2.48 -8.25
C ILE A 250 3.49 1.16 -8.76
N TYR A 251 4.13 0.60 -9.79
CA TYR A 251 3.73 -0.64 -10.44
C TYR A 251 4.85 -1.67 -10.39
N TYR A 252 4.48 -2.89 -9.97
CA TYR A 252 5.30 -4.08 -9.98
C TYR A 252 6.59 -3.90 -9.18
N VAL A 253 6.49 -3.98 -7.86
CA VAL A 253 7.63 -3.82 -6.94
C VAL A 253 7.86 -5.11 -6.17
N MET A 254 9.11 -5.42 -5.85
CA MET A 254 9.44 -6.51 -4.95
C MET A 254 9.61 -5.97 -3.52
N GLY A 255 8.71 -6.30 -2.61
CA GLY A 255 8.65 -5.74 -1.26
C GLY A 255 7.97 -4.37 -1.21
N GLN A 256 8.62 -3.41 -0.55
CA GLN A 256 8.08 -2.08 -0.31
C GLN A 256 8.03 -1.22 -1.57
N GLY A 257 6.86 -0.66 -1.89
CA GLY A 257 6.70 0.39 -2.90
C GLY A 257 6.98 1.78 -2.35
N ILE A 258 6.44 2.07 -1.17
CA ILE A 258 6.74 3.27 -0.38
C ILE A 258 7.22 2.82 0.99
N HIS A 259 8.41 3.27 1.40
CA HIS A 259 8.93 3.01 2.74
C HIS A 259 9.29 4.33 3.42
N VAL A 260 8.74 4.59 4.61
CA VAL A 260 9.00 5.79 5.40
C VAL A 260 9.39 5.43 6.82
N THR A 261 10.61 5.80 7.23
CA THR A 261 11.07 5.70 8.63
C THR A 261 11.19 7.07 9.32
N GLY A 262 10.99 8.15 8.56
CA GLY A 262 11.12 9.53 9.00
C GLY A 262 9.92 10.11 9.76
N SER A 263 9.82 11.45 9.79
CA SER A 263 8.74 12.16 10.48
C SER A 263 8.09 13.26 9.64
N ASN A 264 6.85 13.64 9.97
CA ASN A 264 6.11 14.71 9.29
C ASN A 264 5.99 14.49 7.77
N VAL A 265 5.81 13.25 7.35
CA VAL A 265 5.66 12.87 5.94
C VAL A 265 4.17 12.72 5.61
N ARG A 266 3.77 13.28 4.47
CA ARG A 266 2.43 13.12 3.91
C ARG A 266 2.49 12.09 2.79
N VAL A 267 1.80 10.97 2.97
CA VAL A 267 1.61 9.92 1.96
C VAL A 267 0.14 9.97 1.57
N VAL A 268 -0.16 10.63 0.46
CA VAL A 268 -1.54 10.99 0.09
C VAL A 268 -1.86 10.58 -1.34
N LYS A 269 -2.98 9.88 -1.56
CA LYS A 269 -3.47 9.49 -2.90
C LYS A 269 -2.49 8.68 -3.75
N ASN A 270 -1.52 8.00 -3.14
CA ASN A 270 -0.62 7.14 -3.88
C ASN A 270 -1.31 5.81 -4.20
N LEU A 271 -0.98 5.24 -5.35
CA LEU A 271 -1.50 3.97 -5.82
C LEU A 271 -0.34 2.99 -6.02
N VAL A 272 -0.28 1.93 -5.23
CA VAL A 272 0.69 0.85 -5.38
C VAL A 272 -0.02 -0.38 -5.96
N ILE A 273 0.44 -0.83 -7.12
CA ILE A 273 -0.12 -1.97 -7.85
C ILE A 273 0.94 -3.07 -7.94
N SER A 274 0.58 -4.30 -7.54
CA SER A 274 1.44 -5.48 -7.60
C SER A 274 2.72 -5.35 -6.76
N SER A 275 2.57 -5.46 -5.44
CA SER A 275 3.71 -5.67 -4.52
C SER A 275 3.95 -7.17 -4.31
N LEU A 276 5.10 -7.64 -4.77
CA LEU A 276 5.49 -9.05 -4.75
C LEU A 276 6.42 -9.34 -3.57
N TRP A 277 6.57 -10.61 -3.22
CA TRP A 277 7.49 -11.08 -2.20
C TRP A 277 8.45 -12.11 -2.79
N SER A 278 9.74 -11.97 -2.49
CA SER A 278 10.72 -12.99 -2.87
C SER A 278 10.75 -14.06 -1.78
N ASN A 279 10.52 -15.32 -2.16
CA ASN A 279 10.59 -16.50 -1.26
C ASN A 279 11.99 -16.75 -0.64
N SER A 280 12.86 -15.75 -0.62
CA SER A 280 14.28 -15.84 -0.29
C SER A 280 14.72 -14.94 0.86
N ILE A 281 13.84 -14.06 1.34
CA ILE A 281 14.05 -13.33 2.60
C ILE A 281 13.72 -14.31 3.72
N ASN A 282 14.49 -14.32 4.82
CA ASN A 282 14.11 -15.02 6.04
C ASN A 282 12.60 -14.83 6.27
N ASP A 283 11.84 -15.92 6.51
CA ASP A 283 10.38 -15.88 6.73
C ASP A 283 9.93 -14.91 7.85
N SER A 284 10.89 -14.41 8.62
CA SER A 284 10.77 -13.37 9.64
C SER A 284 10.45 -11.96 9.10
N GLU A 285 10.81 -11.61 7.86
CA GLU A 285 10.54 -10.28 7.30
C GLU A 285 9.21 -10.23 6.53
N TRP A 286 8.34 -9.30 6.94
CA TRP A 286 6.99 -9.10 6.42
C TRP A 286 6.85 -7.71 5.79
N PRO A 287 7.31 -7.53 4.53
CA PRO A 287 7.22 -6.22 3.87
C PRO A 287 5.77 -5.88 3.52
N ALA A 288 5.47 -4.58 3.53
CA ALA A 288 4.21 -4.05 3.01
C ALA A 288 4.42 -3.18 1.78
N ALA A 289 3.44 -3.13 0.89
CA ALA A 289 3.48 -2.26 -0.28
C ALA A 289 3.66 -0.77 0.12
N ILE A 290 2.99 -0.34 1.18
CA ILE A 290 3.22 0.93 1.87
C ILE A 290 3.61 0.62 3.33
N GLU A 291 4.85 0.94 3.69
CA GLU A 291 5.42 0.67 5.02
C GLU A 291 5.78 2.00 5.71
N VAL A 292 5.08 2.30 6.80
CA VAL A 292 5.21 3.54 7.57
C VAL A 292 5.26 3.30 9.09
N SER A 293 5.42 2.04 9.52
CA SER A 293 5.40 1.64 10.93
C SER A 293 6.53 2.23 11.78
N GLU A 294 7.65 2.56 11.16
CA GLU A 294 8.79 3.19 11.84
C GLU A 294 8.66 4.72 11.91
N GLY A 295 7.81 5.31 11.05
CA GLY A 295 7.63 6.74 10.98
C GLY A 295 6.85 7.35 12.14
N SER A 296 6.90 8.67 12.25
CA SER A 296 6.12 9.46 13.23
C SER A 296 5.44 10.67 12.60
N HIS A 297 4.26 11.04 13.09
CA HIS A 297 3.46 12.13 12.52
C HIS A 297 3.23 11.97 11.00
N ILE A 298 2.95 10.73 10.58
CA ILE A 298 2.66 10.41 9.18
C ILE A 298 1.20 10.75 8.90
N VAL A 299 0.93 11.41 7.78
CA VAL A 299 -0.44 11.55 7.25
C VAL A 299 -0.62 10.51 6.16
N LEU A 300 -1.58 9.61 6.35
CA LEU A 300 -1.89 8.54 5.41
C LEU A 300 -3.35 8.70 4.95
N GLN A 301 -3.55 9.28 3.76
CA GLN A 301 -4.88 9.61 3.25
C GLN A 301 -5.08 9.17 1.80
N ASP A 302 -6.22 8.57 1.50
CA ASP A 302 -6.67 8.22 0.15
C ASP A 302 -5.70 7.34 -0.65
N ASN A 303 -4.79 6.62 0.00
CA ASN A 303 -3.86 5.74 -0.69
C ASN A 303 -4.52 4.41 -1.01
N VAL A 304 -4.18 3.84 -2.17
CA VAL A 304 -4.70 2.56 -2.61
C VAL A 304 -3.54 1.58 -2.80
N VAL A 305 -3.70 0.38 -2.27
CA VAL A 305 -2.82 -0.76 -2.54
C VAL A 305 -3.64 -1.88 -3.16
N ALA A 306 -3.32 -2.23 -4.40
CA ALA A 306 -4.04 -3.22 -5.19
C ALA A 306 -3.11 -4.34 -5.65
N GLY A 307 -3.37 -5.57 -5.22
CA GLY A 307 -2.52 -6.72 -5.56
C GLY A 307 -1.23 -6.74 -4.73
N PHE A 308 -1.16 -7.59 -3.72
CA PHE A 308 0.04 -7.72 -2.89
C PHE A 308 0.21 -9.12 -2.28
N GLN A 309 1.42 -9.66 -2.29
CA GLN A 309 1.68 -11.03 -1.83
C GLN A 309 1.86 -11.15 -0.30
N ARG A 310 2.16 -10.03 0.38
CA ARG A 310 2.31 -9.97 1.85
C ARG A 310 1.32 -8.98 2.44
N ALA A 311 1.78 -7.83 2.92
CA ALA A 311 0.92 -6.81 3.50
C ALA A 311 0.64 -5.68 2.50
N GLY A 312 -0.58 -5.14 2.53
CA GLY A 312 -0.92 -3.93 1.80
C GLY A 312 -0.29 -2.71 2.49
N PHE A 313 -0.61 -2.55 3.77
CA PHE A 313 -0.06 -1.52 4.64
C PHE A 313 0.59 -2.14 5.88
N ARG A 314 1.76 -1.64 6.25
CA ARG A 314 2.33 -1.84 7.59
C ARG A 314 2.44 -0.51 8.32
N ILE A 315 1.81 -0.44 9.48
CA ILE A 315 1.56 0.83 10.17
C ILE A 315 1.89 0.75 11.64
N LYS A 316 2.14 1.92 12.25
CA LYS A 316 2.18 2.09 13.71
C LYS A 316 0.80 2.41 14.30
N GLY A 317 -0.13 2.86 13.45
CA GLY A 317 -1.37 3.52 13.87
C GLY A 317 -1.14 4.97 14.30
N GLU A 318 -2.23 5.69 14.48
CA GLU A 318 -2.27 7.03 15.08
C GLU A 318 -2.25 6.92 16.61
N LYS A 319 -1.86 7.98 17.33
CA LYS A 319 -2.05 8.01 18.79
C LYS A 319 -3.52 8.32 19.10
N CYS A 320 -4.09 7.61 20.07
CA CYS A 320 -5.52 7.77 20.42
C CYS A 320 -5.88 9.12 21.06
N THR A 321 -4.92 9.84 21.64
CA THR A 321 -5.13 11.03 22.45
C THR A 321 -4.68 12.34 21.79
N GLU A 322 -4.12 12.27 20.58
CA GLU A 322 -3.71 13.48 19.86
C GLU A 322 -4.94 14.20 19.29
N ASN A 323 -5.13 15.46 19.70
CA ASN A 323 -6.10 16.38 19.10
C ASN A 323 -5.72 16.60 17.63
N SER A 324 -6.27 15.77 16.78
CA SER A 324 -5.91 15.66 15.37
C SER A 324 -6.89 16.48 14.55
N SER A 325 -6.35 17.29 13.64
CA SER A 325 -7.14 18.03 12.65
C SER A 325 -7.63 17.09 11.55
N PRO A 326 -8.73 17.40 10.84
CA PRO A 326 -9.14 16.64 9.65
C PRO A 326 -8.04 16.48 8.59
N SER A 327 -7.12 17.46 8.49
CA SER A 327 -5.98 17.42 7.56
C SER A 327 -4.85 16.45 7.94
N THR A 328 -4.89 15.90 9.15
CA THR A 328 -3.86 14.99 9.68
C THR A 328 -4.40 13.59 10.00
N LEU A 329 -5.72 13.47 10.20
CA LEU A 329 -6.40 12.19 10.46
C LEU A 329 -6.25 11.24 9.28
N TRP A 330 -6.02 9.95 9.56
CA TRP A 330 -5.98 8.95 8.49
C TRP A 330 -7.39 8.67 7.97
N SER A 331 -7.53 8.64 6.65
CA SER A 331 -8.85 8.49 6.00
C SER A 331 -8.73 7.98 4.56
N GLY A 332 -9.74 7.26 4.09
CA GLY A 332 -9.89 6.92 2.67
C GLY A 332 -8.87 5.93 2.12
N ASN A 333 -8.07 5.28 2.97
CA ASN A 333 -7.08 4.32 2.49
C ASN A 333 -7.75 3.00 2.09
N GLU A 334 -7.26 2.36 1.04
CA GLU A 334 -7.83 1.14 0.49
C GLU A 334 -6.77 0.06 0.25
N ALA A 335 -7.03 -1.17 0.67
CA ALA A 335 -6.15 -2.32 0.41
C ALA A 335 -6.96 -3.50 -0.12
N TYR A 336 -6.57 -4.08 -1.25
CA TYR A 336 -7.26 -5.25 -1.77
C TYR A 336 -6.44 -6.20 -2.65
N GLY A 337 -6.92 -7.43 -2.75
CA GLY A 337 -6.33 -8.46 -3.61
C GLY A 337 -4.98 -8.98 -3.13
N GLY A 338 -4.86 -9.27 -1.84
CA GLY A 338 -3.59 -9.74 -1.28
C GLY A 338 -3.73 -10.58 -0.01
N LEU A 339 -2.67 -10.75 0.77
CA LEU A 339 -2.70 -11.63 1.95
C LEU A 339 -3.24 -10.91 3.20
N TYR A 340 -2.59 -9.80 3.61
CA TYR A 340 -2.93 -9.01 4.81
C TYR A 340 -3.19 -7.56 4.41
N GLY A 341 -4.41 -7.05 4.58
CA GLY A 341 -4.71 -5.66 4.19
C GLY A 341 -3.92 -4.63 5.00
N VAL A 342 -4.13 -4.64 6.32
CA VAL A 342 -3.41 -3.81 7.30
C VAL A 342 -2.69 -4.73 8.28
N TYR A 343 -1.40 -4.50 8.46
CA TYR A 343 -0.52 -5.31 9.28
C TYR A 343 0.16 -4.48 10.36
N MET A 344 0.09 -4.98 11.60
CA MET A 344 0.85 -4.49 12.74
C MET A 344 1.42 -5.69 13.49
N ASN A 345 2.72 -5.78 13.65
CA ASN A 345 3.37 -6.86 14.39
C ASN A 345 4.51 -6.32 15.25
N LYS A 346 4.26 -6.28 16.57
CA LYS A 346 5.10 -5.55 17.53
C LYS A 346 5.17 -4.05 17.22
N ASP A 347 4.15 -3.56 16.53
CA ASP A 347 3.95 -2.16 16.17
C ASP A 347 2.91 -1.53 17.14
N GLY A 348 2.76 -0.20 17.12
CA GLY A 348 1.84 0.52 18.00
C GLY A 348 2.51 1.39 19.06
N PHE A 349 1.71 1.84 20.02
CA PHE A 349 2.15 2.64 21.16
C PHE A 349 1.91 1.88 22.47
N GLN A 350 2.68 2.19 23.51
CA GLN A 350 2.55 1.55 24.82
C GLN A 350 1.18 1.82 25.46
N ASP A 351 0.64 3.02 25.23
CA ASP A 351 -0.64 3.45 25.77
C ASP A 351 -1.79 2.98 24.86
N CYS A 352 -1.92 3.60 23.68
CA CYS A 352 -3.01 3.31 22.74
C CYS A 352 -2.65 3.66 21.30
N ALA A 353 -2.97 2.75 20.37
CA ALA A 353 -2.91 2.96 18.93
C ALA A 353 -4.32 3.01 18.31
N LEU A 354 -4.50 3.86 17.29
CA LEU A 354 -5.73 4.03 16.52
C LEU A 354 -5.49 3.62 15.07
N VAL A 355 -6.35 2.74 14.56
CA VAL A 355 -6.43 2.36 13.15
C VAL A 355 -7.78 2.83 12.63
N GLN A 356 -7.80 3.67 11.60
CA GLN A 356 -9.06 4.18 11.06
C GLN A 356 -9.04 4.49 9.57
N GLY A 357 -10.24 4.56 8.99
CA GLY A 357 -10.43 5.07 7.64
C GLY A 357 -9.90 4.14 6.56
N PHE A 358 -9.99 2.82 6.77
CA PHE A 358 -9.57 1.81 5.81
C PHE A 358 -10.76 1.07 5.18
N LEU A 359 -10.76 0.96 3.86
CA LEU A 359 -11.53 -0.01 3.10
C LEU A 359 -10.60 -1.19 2.75
N VAL A 360 -10.88 -2.38 3.26
CA VAL A 360 -10.05 -3.56 2.97
C VAL A 360 -10.90 -4.68 2.42
N TRP A 361 -10.54 -5.19 1.25
CA TRP A 361 -11.36 -6.23 0.64
C TRP A 361 -10.60 -7.31 -0.12
N LYS A 362 -11.18 -8.51 -0.18
CA LYS A 362 -10.58 -9.69 -0.81
C LYS A 362 -9.12 -9.91 -0.41
N CYS A 363 -8.82 -9.81 0.88
CA CYS A 363 -7.58 -10.30 1.46
C CYS A 363 -7.74 -11.78 1.84
N TRP A 364 -6.78 -12.63 1.48
CA TRP A 364 -6.81 -14.07 1.73
C TRP A 364 -6.90 -14.41 3.21
N ASP A 365 -6.02 -13.81 4.02
CA ASP A 365 -5.91 -14.17 5.44
C ASP A 365 -6.60 -13.15 6.32
N PHE A 366 -6.12 -11.89 6.37
CA PHE A 366 -6.63 -10.89 7.30
C PHE A 366 -6.91 -9.56 6.61
N GLY A 367 -8.06 -8.97 6.91
CA GLY A 367 -8.33 -7.56 6.61
C GLY A 367 -7.43 -6.68 7.47
N ILE A 368 -7.51 -6.84 8.79
CA ILE A 368 -6.64 -6.18 9.76
C ILE A 368 -6.02 -7.23 10.69
N TYR A 369 -4.71 -7.30 10.70
CA TYR A 369 -3.93 -8.09 11.66
C TYR A 369 -3.15 -7.16 12.59
N SER A 370 -3.24 -7.38 13.88
CA SER A 370 -2.54 -6.55 14.87
C SER A 370 -1.95 -7.32 16.03
N GLN A 371 -0.69 -7.06 16.35
CA GLN A 371 -0.08 -7.35 17.64
C GLN A 371 0.52 -6.07 18.20
N THR A 372 -0.08 -5.54 19.26
CA THR A 372 0.27 -4.23 19.82
C THR A 372 0.68 -4.32 21.29
N PRO A 373 1.58 -3.44 21.77
CA PRO A 373 1.92 -3.43 23.18
C PRO A 373 0.81 -2.76 24.02
N GLY A 374 0.11 -1.74 23.51
CA GLY A 374 -0.93 -0.98 24.21
C GLY A 374 -2.36 -1.36 23.84
N SER A 375 -3.32 -0.53 24.27
CA SER A 375 -4.70 -0.63 23.81
C SER A 375 -4.82 -0.33 22.32
N LEU A 376 -5.87 -0.82 21.68
CA LEU A 376 -6.12 -0.63 20.25
C LEU A 376 -7.54 -0.14 20.00
N ILE A 377 -7.69 0.92 19.21
CA ILE A 377 -8.97 1.37 18.67
C ILE A 377 -8.96 1.13 17.16
N ILE A 378 -9.96 0.42 16.65
CA ILE A 378 -10.22 0.28 15.21
C ILE A 378 -11.53 1.00 14.91
N SER A 379 -11.50 2.04 14.09
CA SER A 379 -12.66 2.91 13.88
C SER A 379 -12.92 3.19 12.41
N ASN A 380 -14.19 3.32 12.01
CA ASN A 380 -14.55 3.75 10.65
C ASN A 380 -13.86 2.89 9.56
N VAL A 381 -13.83 1.57 9.73
CA VAL A 381 -13.29 0.64 8.73
C VAL A 381 -14.41 -0.11 8.03
N THR A 382 -14.19 -0.42 6.76
CA THR A 382 -15.07 -1.28 5.95
C THR A 382 -14.28 -2.48 5.48
N LEU A 383 -14.66 -3.68 5.92
CA LEU A 383 -13.94 -4.92 5.65
C LEU A 383 -14.85 -5.87 4.87
N VAL A 384 -14.50 -6.20 3.63
CA VAL A 384 -15.39 -6.94 2.72
C VAL A 384 -14.71 -8.15 2.11
N ASN A 385 -15.30 -9.34 2.22
CA ASN A 385 -14.77 -10.55 1.58
C ASN A 385 -13.34 -10.92 2.01
N ASN A 386 -12.85 -10.48 3.16
CA ASN A 386 -11.56 -10.96 3.66
C ASN A 386 -11.71 -12.39 4.20
N GLY A 387 -10.63 -13.16 4.30
CA GLY A 387 -10.63 -14.44 5.01
C GLY A 387 -11.03 -14.22 6.47
N MET A 388 -10.29 -13.37 7.16
CA MET A 388 -10.60 -12.88 8.49
C MET A 388 -10.79 -11.37 8.46
N GLY A 389 -11.81 -10.87 9.15
CA GLY A 389 -12.01 -9.42 9.25
C GLY A 389 -10.89 -8.78 10.08
N ILE A 390 -10.85 -9.14 11.36
CA ILE A 390 -9.95 -8.54 12.35
C ILE A 390 -9.34 -9.63 13.23
N PHE A 391 -8.02 -9.63 13.33
CA PHE A 391 -7.27 -10.38 14.33
C PHE A 391 -6.42 -9.43 15.17
N THR A 392 -6.45 -9.61 16.48
CA THR A 392 -5.75 -8.71 17.40
C THR A 392 -5.18 -9.45 18.59
N ILE A 393 -3.98 -9.06 19.00
CA ILE A 393 -3.30 -9.47 20.22
C ILE A 393 -2.74 -8.23 20.90
N VAL A 394 -2.94 -8.13 22.21
CA VAL A 394 -2.26 -7.16 23.07
C VAL A 394 -1.31 -7.93 23.98
N TYR A 395 -0.01 -7.70 23.87
CA TYR A 395 1.01 -8.63 24.42
C TYR A 395 1.84 -8.09 25.59
N SER A 396 1.66 -6.82 25.98
CA SER A 396 2.46 -6.17 27.04
C SER A 396 1.58 -5.90 28.27
N PRO A 397 2.09 -6.00 29.51
CA PRO A 397 3.48 -6.34 29.87
C PRO A 397 3.82 -7.83 29.63
N PRO A 398 5.11 -8.19 29.53
CA PRO A 398 5.52 -9.60 29.39
C PRO A 398 5.03 -10.42 30.58
N ALA A 399 4.52 -11.63 30.33
CA ALA A 399 4.01 -12.51 31.38
C ALA A 399 5.04 -12.80 32.50
N THR A 400 6.33 -12.85 32.16
CA THR A 400 7.44 -13.04 33.11
C THR A 400 7.62 -11.92 34.13
N SER A 401 7.03 -10.74 33.87
CA SER A 401 7.05 -9.63 34.82
C SER A 401 6.02 -9.79 35.95
N HIS A 402 5.03 -10.69 35.80
CA HIS A 402 3.88 -10.83 36.68
C HIS A 402 3.11 -9.51 36.93
N GLN A 403 3.26 -8.53 36.03
CA GLN A 403 2.53 -7.27 36.09
C GLN A 403 1.19 -7.41 35.37
N ILE A 404 0.17 -6.75 35.91
CA ILE A 404 -1.15 -6.63 35.30
C ILE A 404 -1.25 -5.23 34.71
N SER A 405 -1.85 -5.11 33.54
CA SER A 405 -2.19 -3.83 32.94
C SER A 405 -3.58 -3.90 32.34
N ASP A 406 -4.39 -2.88 32.61
CA ASP A 406 -5.70 -2.74 31.99
C ASP A 406 -5.52 -2.25 30.55
N LYS A 407 -5.89 -3.10 29.59
CA LYS A 407 -5.82 -2.79 28.15
C LYS A 407 -7.11 -3.24 27.48
N SER A 408 -7.46 -2.54 26.40
CA SER A 408 -8.69 -2.82 25.67
C SER A 408 -8.47 -2.82 24.17
N VAL A 409 -9.29 -3.59 23.47
CA VAL A 409 -9.44 -3.50 22.02
C VAL A 409 -10.88 -3.10 21.71
N LEU A 410 -11.04 -1.93 21.10
CA LEU A 410 -12.32 -1.33 20.76
C LEU A 410 -12.48 -1.23 19.25
N VAL A 411 -13.49 -1.91 18.68
CA VAL A 411 -13.92 -1.71 17.29
C VAL A 411 -15.18 -0.85 17.28
N LYS A 412 -15.19 0.25 16.53
CA LYS A 412 -16.36 1.13 16.49
C LYS A 412 -16.69 1.71 15.12
N ASN A 413 -17.97 1.98 14.88
CA ASN A 413 -18.46 2.65 13.67
C ASN A 413 -17.99 1.95 12.37
N SER A 414 -17.92 0.62 12.39
CA SER A 414 -17.31 -0.17 11.32
C SER A 414 -18.34 -1.02 10.59
N LEU A 415 -18.03 -1.37 9.35
CA LEU A 415 -18.83 -2.25 8.51
C LEU A 415 -18.01 -3.50 8.17
N LEU A 416 -18.54 -4.67 8.48
CA LEU A 416 -17.93 -5.95 8.16
C LEU A 416 -18.90 -6.76 7.30
N VAL A 417 -18.47 -7.12 6.10
CA VAL A 417 -19.27 -7.86 5.12
C VAL A 417 -18.60 -9.20 4.88
N GLY A 418 -19.23 -10.28 5.34
CA GLY A 418 -18.70 -11.64 5.19
C GLY A 418 -18.57 -12.04 3.73
N SER A 419 -19.67 -11.90 2.99
CA SER A 419 -19.74 -12.09 1.54
C SER A 419 -20.58 -11.00 0.88
N SER A 420 -20.00 -10.25 -0.05
CA SER A 420 -20.73 -9.30 -0.88
C SER A 420 -21.68 -10.04 -1.83
N PRO A 421 -22.73 -9.38 -2.35
CA PRO A 421 -23.64 -9.98 -3.32
C PRO A 421 -22.95 -10.49 -4.59
N GLY A 422 -21.84 -9.86 -5.02
CA GLY A 422 -21.03 -10.29 -6.16
C GLY A 422 -20.01 -11.38 -5.87
N PHE A 423 -19.93 -11.89 -4.63
CA PHE A 423 -18.97 -12.92 -4.25
C PHE A 423 -19.22 -14.24 -4.99
N SER A 424 -18.16 -14.83 -5.54
CA SER A 424 -18.23 -16.08 -6.30
C SER A 424 -17.27 -17.13 -5.74
N CYS A 425 -17.78 -18.36 -5.53
CA CYS A 425 -17.01 -19.51 -5.04
C CYS A 425 -15.96 -20.02 -6.04
N ASN A 426 -16.06 -19.65 -7.32
CA ASN A 426 -15.02 -20.02 -8.29
C ASN A 426 -13.76 -19.16 -8.14
N ALA A 427 -13.86 -18.04 -7.42
CA ALA A 427 -12.73 -17.15 -7.18
C ALA A 427 -11.83 -17.61 -6.03
N VAL A 428 -12.25 -18.60 -5.22
CA VAL A 428 -11.51 -19.00 -4.01
C VAL A 428 -11.80 -20.45 -3.60
N ARG A 429 -10.76 -21.19 -3.18
CA ARG A 429 -10.89 -22.34 -2.27
C ARG A 429 -10.53 -21.84 -0.87
N LEU A 430 -11.51 -21.44 -0.05
CA LEU A 430 -11.27 -20.98 1.33
C LEU A 430 -11.52 -22.14 2.30
N ASN A 431 -10.47 -22.84 2.72
CA ASN A 431 -10.57 -23.77 3.84
C ASN A 431 -10.65 -23.07 5.22
N THR A 432 -11.03 -21.79 5.28
CA THR A 432 -10.94 -20.99 6.51
C THR A 432 -12.30 -20.44 6.93
N LYS A 433 -12.71 -20.82 8.13
CA LYS A 433 -13.79 -20.13 8.86
C LYS A 433 -13.34 -18.69 9.12
N LYS A 434 -14.21 -17.74 8.79
CA LYS A 434 -13.92 -16.32 9.00
C LYS A 434 -14.07 -15.96 10.47
N MET A 435 -13.12 -15.20 11.02
CA MET A 435 -13.05 -14.87 12.45
C MET A 435 -13.02 -13.37 12.72
N ILE A 436 -13.51 -13.00 13.90
CA ILE A 436 -13.21 -11.74 14.56
C ILE A 436 -12.91 -12.08 16.02
N LEU A 437 -11.71 -11.74 16.47
CA LEU A 437 -11.35 -11.77 17.89
C LEU A 437 -11.29 -10.32 18.38
N CYS A 438 -12.29 -9.86 19.13
CA CYS A 438 -12.37 -8.48 19.62
C CYS A 438 -13.07 -8.42 20.99
N ILE A 439 -12.68 -7.44 21.81
CA ILE A 439 -13.07 -7.32 23.22
C ILE A 439 -14.29 -6.40 23.38
N CYS A 440 -14.36 -5.29 22.66
CA CYS A 440 -15.48 -4.34 22.71
C CYS A 440 -15.88 -3.86 21.32
N LEU A 441 -17.17 -3.95 20.98
CA LEU A 441 -17.72 -3.47 19.72
C LEU A 441 -18.85 -2.47 19.94
N LEU A 442 -18.74 -1.30 19.30
CA LEU A 442 -19.70 -0.21 19.40
C LEU A 442 -20.17 0.25 18.01
N TYR A 443 -21.48 0.24 17.76
CA TYR A 443 -22.04 0.76 16.50
C TYR A 443 -21.45 0.09 15.25
N THR A 444 -21.16 -1.21 15.35
CA THR A 444 -20.59 -2.02 14.25
C THR A 444 -21.69 -2.78 13.55
N THR A 445 -21.58 -2.89 12.23
CA THR A 445 -22.56 -3.57 11.38
C THR A 445 -21.96 -4.80 10.71
N PHE A 446 -22.69 -5.91 10.78
CA PHE A 446 -22.32 -7.17 10.13
C PHE A 446 -23.32 -7.51 9.03
N VAL A 447 -22.81 -7.88 7.86
CA VAL A 447 -23.62 -8.13 6.67
C VAL A 447 -23.23 -9.46 6.03
N ASN A 448 -24.23 -10.28 5.69
CA ASN A 448 -24.06 -11.53 4.94
C ASN A 448 -23.08 -12.53 5.58
N PHE A 449 -23.23 -12.77 6.88
CA PHE A 449 -22.59 -13.89 7.57
C PHE A 449 -23.51 -15.10 7.52
N LYS A 450 -23.15 -16.05 6.65
CA LYS A 450 -23.95 -17.21 6.23
C LYS A 450 -23.06 -18.28 5.60
N ASP A 451 -23.65 -19.41 5.23
CA ASP A 451 -23.05 -20.34 4.27
C ASP A 451 -22.78 -19.62 2.94
N VAL A 452 -21.60 -19.82 2.38
CA VAL A 452 -21.14 -19.13 1.17
C VAL A 452 -20.92 -20.11 0.04
N CYS A 453 -20.06 -21.09 0.27
CA CYS A 453 -19.67 -22.12 -0.68
C CYS A 453 -19.86 -23.50 -0.03
N ASN A 454 -19.82 -24.58 -0.81
CA ASN A 454 -20.00 -25.94 -0.28
C ASN A 454 -18.98 -26.25 0.82
N GLY A 455 -19.41 -26.21 2.09
CA GLY A 455 -18.58 -26.45 3.27
C GLY A 455 -17.91 -25.20 3.87
N GLU A 456 -18.12 -24.01 3.31
CA GLU A 456 -17.53 -22.75 3.77
C GLU A 456 -18.58 -21.83 4.42
N GLN A 457 -18.25 -21.33 5.61
CA GLN A 457 -19.14 -20.51 6.43
C GLN A 457 -18.43 -19.24 6.90
N ASN A 458 -19.15 -18.12 6.87
CA ASN A 458 -18.71 -16.90 7.51
C ASN A 458 -19.30 -16.83 8.92
N ILE A 459 -18.46 -16.58 9.92
CA ILE A 459 -18.88 -16.45 11.32
C ILE A 459 -18.41 -15.09 11.85
N ILE A 460 -19.24 -14.41 12.65
CA ILE A 460 -18.87 -13.11 13.22
C ILE A 460 -17.77 -13.32 14.26
N PHE A 461 -18.04 -14.06 15.34
CA PHE A 461 -17.06 -14.34 16.39
C PHE A 461 -16.71 -15.82 16.40
N MET A 462 -15.41 -16.15 16.46
CA MET A 462 -15.01 -17.53 16.69
C MET A 462 -13.74 -17.64 17.50
N THR A 463 -13.58 -18.75 18.23
CA THR A 463 -12.33 -19.08 18.91
C THR A 463 -11.24 -19.41 17.89
N ASN A 464 -9.98 -19.26 18.28
CA ASN A 464 -8.87 -19.81 17.52
C ASN A 464 -8.92 -21.35 17.62
N PRO A 465 -9.02 -22.11 16.52
CA PRO A 465 -9.03 -23.57 16.57
C PRO A 465 -7.72 -24.18 17.10
N LEU A 466 -6.62 -23.41 17.09
CA LEU A 466 -5.30 -23.83 17.59
C LEU A 466 -5.01 -23.33 19.01
N ASN A 467 -5.92 -22.57 19.63
CA ASN A 467 -5.73 -22.04 20.98
C ASN A 467 -7.07 -21.82 21.69
N GLU A 468 -7.29 -22.59 22.73
CA GLU A 468 -8.58 -22.77 23.42
C GLU A 468 -8.71 -21.88 24.66
N ASP A 469 -7.60 -21.30 25.12
CA ASP A 469 -7.49 -20.68 26.44
C ASP A 469 -7.89 -19.19 26.48
N LEU A 470 -8.17 -18.56 25.34
CA LEU A 470 -8.24 -17.09 25.26
C LEU A 470 -9.55 -16.58 24.67
N HIS A 471 -10.62 -16.65 25.47
CA HIS A 471 -11.78 -15.80 25.26
C HIS A 471 -11.80 -14.68 26.31
N HIS A 472 -11.34 -13.50 25.89
CA HIS A 472 -11.60 -12.28 26.64
C HIS A 472 -13.11 -11.98 26.63
N PRO A 473 -13.67 -11.36 27.69
CA PRO A 473 -15.06 -10.93 27.70
C PRO A 473 -15.37 -10.05 26.49
N ILE A 474 -16.47 -10.36 25.80
CA ILE A 474 -16.93 -9.58 24.63
C ILE A 474 -18.08 -8.67 25.06
N TYR A 475 -17.90 -7.36 24.86
CA TYR A 475 -18.93 -6.34 25.12
C TYR A 475 -19.46 -5.78 23.80
N LEU A 476 -20.78 -5.86 23.61
CA LEU A 476 -21.46 -5.43 22.38
C LEU A 476 -22.48 -4.34 22.69
N ARG A 477 -22.46 -3.23 21.95
CA ARG A 477 -23.50 -2.18 22.01
C ARG A 477 -23.75 -1.57 20.64
N GLY A 478 -25.03 -1.39 20.30
CA GLY A 478 -25.43 -0.77 19.03
C GLY A 478 -25.06 -1.60 17.81
N ILE A 479 -25.00 -2.93 17.93
CA ILE A 479 -24.69 -3.82 16.81
C ILE A 479 -25.89 -3.92 15.87
N THR A 480 -25.62 -3.83 14.57
CA THR A 480 -26.62 -4.02 13.52
C THR A 480 -26.27 -5.24 12.68
N LEU A 481 -27.25 -6.09 12.39
CA LEU A 481 -27.06 -7.33 11.63
C LEU A 481 -27.98 -7.32 10.41
N PHE A 482 -27.41 -7.49 9.21
CA PHE A 482 -28.15 -7.65 7.97
C PHE A 482 -27.86 -9.02 7.35
N ASN A 483 -28.90 -9.83 7.14
CA ASN A 483 -28.79 -11.17 6.59
C ASN A 483 -27.77 -12.06 7.35
N VAL A 484 -27.92 -12.15 8.67
CA VAL A 484 -27.11 -12.99 9.57
C VAL A 484 -28.01 -13.87 10.40
N LYS A 485 -27.87 -15.20 10.29
CA LYS A 485 -28.59 -16.15 11.16
C LYS A 485 -27.83 -16.39 12.47
N ASP A 486 -28.54 -16.92 13.47
CA ASP A 486 -28.00 -17.14 14.82
C ASP A 486 -26.76 -18.05 14.84
N GLU A 487 -26.75 -19.11 14.03
CA GLU A 487 -25.64 -20.08 13.92
C GLU A 487 -24.32 -19.47 13.41
N PHE A 488 -24.37 -18.29 12.76
CA PHE A 488 -23.20 -17.60 12.23
C PHE A 488 -22.71 -16.45 13.14
N LYS A 489 -23.30 -16.28 14.32
CA LYS A 489 -22.93 -15.20 15.24
C LYS A 489 -21.69 -15.55 16.05
N VAL A 490 -21.69 -16.73 16.69
CA VAL A 490 -20.62 -17.15 17.60
C VAL A 490 -20.34 -18.63 17.38
N PHE A 491 -19.07 -18.98 17.19
CA PHE A 491 -18.62 -20.36 17.10
C PHE A 491 -17.46 -20.62 18.06
N ILE A 492 -17.68 -21.47 19.05
CA ILE A 492 -16.66 -21.85 20.03
C ILE A 492 -16.15 -23.23 19.64
N HIS A 493 -14.87 -23.34 19.28
CA HIS A 493 -14.26 -24.65 19.02
C HIS A 493 -14.25 -25.47 20.31
N HIS A 494 -14.51 -26.77 20.18
CA HIS A 494 -14.35 -27.70 21.29
C HIS A 494 -12.88 -27.77 21.71
N PRO A 495 -12.59 -27.93 23.00
CA PRO A 495 -11.24 -28.18 23.43
C PRO A 495 -10.70 -29.48 22.83
N GLU A 496 -9.59 -29.46 22.12
CA GLU A 496 -8.71 -30.59 21.86
C GLU A 496 -8.14 -31.07 23.20
N THR A 497 -8.93 -31.89 23.91
CA THR A 497 -8.40 -32.71 24.99
C THR A 497 -7.47 -33.77 24.39
N ARG A 498 -6.19 -33.43 24.20
CA ARG A 498 -5.12 -34.40 23.90
C ARG A 498 -4.42 -34.86 25.16
#